data_AF-A0A0B4XAT9-F1
#
_entry.id   AF-A0A0B4XAT9-F1
#
_cell.length_a   1.000
_cell.length_b   1.000
_cell.length_c   1.000
_cell.angle_alpha   90.00
_cell.angle_beta   90.00
_cell.angle_gamma   90.00
#
_symmetry.space_group_name_H-M   'P 1'
#
loop_
_entity.id
_entity.type
_entity.pdbx_description
1 polymer ?
#
loop_
_entity_poly.entity_id
_entity_poly.type
_entity_poly.pdbx_seq_one_letter_code
_entity_poly.pdbx_strand_id
1 'polypeptide(L)'
;MLVGVRERLIRNRTQLANAIRGFAMEFGIVAATGMCRLEPLLERIAADQSLPELARELFVMHGVEYRDLLAETKAVRGKVDGFAPLR
;
A
#
# COMPACT_ATOMS: atom_id res chain seq x y z
N MET A 1 3.25 -16.29 17.16
CA MET A 1 2.78 -14.89 17.14
C MET A 1 3.42 -14.06 16.02
N LEU A 2 4.75 -13.95 15.93
CA LEU A 2 5.45 -13.08 14.96
C LEU A 2 5.14 -13.38 13.47
N VAL A 3 5.17 -14.66 13.07
CA VAL A 3 4.85 -15.08 11.69
C VAL A 3 3.41 -14.72 11.31
N GLY A 4 2.45 -14.97 12.20
CA GLY A 4 1.03 -14.62 11.97
C GLY A 4 0.80 -13.11 11.85
N VAL A 5 1.50 -12.29 12.64
CA VAL A 5 1.47 -10.82 12.51
C VAL A 5 2.01 -10.39 11.15
N ARG A 6 3.14 -10.94 10.71
CA ARG A 6 3.72 -10.67 9.39
C ARG A 6 2.75 -10.99 8.26
N GLU A 7 2.12 -12.16 8.31
CA GLU A 7 1.15 -12.58 7.30
C GLU A 7 -0.08 -11.67 7.24
N ARG A 8 -0.61 -11.26 8.40
CA ARG A 8 -1.71 -10.30 8.47
C ARG A 8 -1.34 -8.99 7.80
N LEU A 9 -0.17 -8.44 8.10
CA LEU A 9 0.28 -7.17 7.50
C LEU A 9 0.47 -7.27 5.98
N ILE A 10 1.02 -8.38 5.48
CA ILE A 10 1.16 -8.62 4.03
C ILE A 10 -0.21 -8.68 3.35
N ARG A 11 -1.20 -9.34 3.97
CA ARG A 11 -2.58 -9.38 3.46
C ARG A 11 -3.22 -8.01 3.45
N ASN A 12 -3.13 -7.26 4.55
CA ASN A 12 -3.69 -5.91 4.65
C ASN A 12 -3.09 -4.98 3.59
N ARG A 13 -1.76 -4.99 3.42
CA ARG A 13 -1.09 -4.21 2.38
C ARG A 13 -1.58 -4.56 0.97
N THR A 14 -1.80 -5.84 0.71
CA THR A 14 -2.31 -6.29 -0.60
C THR A 14 -3.74 -5.85 -0.83
N GLN A 15 -4.60 -5.97 0.18
CA GLN A 15 -5.99 -5.53 0.12
C GLN A 15 -6.09 -4.02 -0.12
N LEU A 16 -5.34 -3.22 0.63
CA LEU A 16 -5.31 -1.76 0.47
C LEU A 16 -4.82 -1.37 -0.93
N ALA A 17 -3.75 -1.99 -1.43
CA ALA A 17 -3.26 -1.73 -2.78
C ALA A 17 -4.30 -2.06 -3.86
N ASN A 18 -5.09 -3.12 -3.66
CA ASN A 18 -6.17 -3.48 -4.58
C ASN A 18 -7.35 -2.51 -4.48
N ALA A 19 -7.73 -2.09 -3.28
CA ALA A 19 -8.77 -1.08 -3.06
C ALA A 19 -8.41 0.25 -3.74
N ILE A 20 -7.17 0.75 -3.55
CA ILE A 20 -6.68 1.97 -4.21
C ILE A 20 -6.78 1.86 -5.73
N ARG A 21 -6.40 0.72 -6.33
CA ARG A 21 -6.54 0.50 -7.78
C ARG A 21 -8.00 0.47 -8.22
N GLY A 22 -8.88 -0.13 -7.40
CA GLY A 22 -10.32 -0.14 -7.63
C GLY A 22 -10.91 1.28 -7.65
N PHE A 23 -10.61 2.08 -6.63
CA PHE A 23 -11.04 3.47 -6.57
C PHE A 23 -10.48 4.30 -7.74
N ALA A 24 -9.22 4.08 -8.13
CA ALA A 24 -8.65 4.77 -9.28
C ALA A 24 -9.40 4.45 -10.60
N MET A 25 -9.89 3.21 -10.73
CA MET A 25 -10.68 2.78 -11.89
C MET A 25 -12.00 3.53 -12.01
N GLU A 26 -12.61 3.97 -10.90
CA GLU A 26 -13.84 4.80 -10.91
C GLU A 26 -13.63 6.14 -11.63
N PHE A 27 -12.39 6.63 -11.68
CA PHE A 27 -11.99 7.83 -12.42
C PHE A 27 -11.38 7.51 -13.79
N GLY A 28 -11.50 6.28 -14.28
CA GLY A 28 -10.90 5.84 -15.55
C GLY A 28 -9.38 5.64 -15.49
N ILE A 29 -8.77 5.71 -14.31
CA ILE A 29 -7.32 5.60 -14.13
C ILE A 29 -6.94 4.13 -13.97
N VAL A 30 -6.41 3.53 -15.05
CA VAL A 30 -5.88 2.16 -15.01
C VAL A 30 -4.42 2.18 -14.57
N ALA A 31 -4.08 1.29 -13.63
CA ALA A 31 -2.74 1.11 -13.11
C ALA A 31 -2.26 -0.32 -13.32
N ALA A 32 -0.97 -0.48 -13.61
CA ALA A 32 -0.36 -1.80 -13.70
C ALA A 32 -0.42 -2.55 -12.36
N THR A 33 -0.49 -3.88 -12.44
CA THR A 33 -0.43 -4.75 -11.27
C THR A 33 0.99 -4.75 -10.68
N GLY A 34 1.08 -4.97 -9.37
CA GLY A 34 2.35 -4.99 -8.64
C GLY A 34 2.50 -3.83 -7.64
N MET A 35 3.14 -4.12 -6.51
CA MET A 35 3.27 -3.17 -5.39
C MET A 35 4.12 -1.96 -5.74
N CYS A 36 5.18 -2.14 -6.54
CA CYS A 36 6.05 -1.05 -6.99
C CYS A 36 5.34 -0.01 -7.88
N ARG A 37 4.14 -0.32 -8.38
CA ARG A 37 3.34 0.57 -9.23
C ARG A 37 2.38 1.44 -8.44
N LEU A 38 2.25 1.22 -7.12
CA LEU A 38 1.27 1.93 -6.31
C LEU A 38 1.72 3.37 -5.98
N GLU A 39 2.96 3.59 -5.58
CA GLU A 39 3.48 4.95 -5.33
C GLU A 39 3.41 5.83 -6.60
N PRO A 40 3.88 5.39 -7.79
CA PRO A 40 3.71 6.17 -9.02
C PRO A 40 2.25 6.44 -9.39
N LEU A 41 1.33 5.52 -9.05
CA LEU A 41 -0.10 5.75 -9.25
C LEU A 41 -0.60 6.89 -8.34
N LEU A 42 -0.24 6.86 -7.06
CA LEU A 42 -0.64 7.88 -6.08
C LEU A 42 -0.07 9.25 -6.43
N GLU A 43 1.20 9.31 -6.88
CA GLU A 43 1.83 10.55 -7.37
C GLU A 43 1.09 11.10 -8.59
N ARG A 44 0.77 10.24 -9.56
CA ARG A 44 0.00 10.64 -10.75
C ARG A 44 -1.36 11.21 -10.37
N ILE A 45 -2.08 10.55 -9.47
CA ILE A 45 -3.40 10.99 -9.00
C ILE A 45 -3.32 12.34 -8.28
N ALA A 46 -2.32 12.53 -7.40
CA ALA A 46 -2.15 13.78 -6.67
C ALA A 46 -1.89 14.98 -7.60
N ALA A 47 -1.17 14.75 -8.71
CA ALA A 47 -0.86 15.75 -9.71
C ALA A 47 -1.99 16.01 -10.73
N ASP A 48 -3.00 15.14 -10.80
CA ASP A 48 -4.06 15.22 -11.80
C ASP A 48 -5.17 16.21 -11.40
N GLN A 49 -5.05 17.45 -11.89
CA GLN A 49 -6.01 18.52 -11.62
C GLN A 49 -7.40 18.30 -12.24
N SER A 50 -7.57 17.29 -13.10
CA SER A 50 -8.89 16.92 -13.63
C SER A 50 -9.75 16.15 -12.61
N LEU A 51 -9.13 15.61 -11.57
CA LEU A 51 -9.82 14.88 -10.51
C LEU A 51 -10.43 15.84 -9.47
N PRO A 52 -11.60 15.48 -8.89
CA PRO A 52 -12.15 16.19 -7.74
C PRO A 52 -11.12 16.30 -6.61
N GLU A 53 -11.03 17.47 -5.98
CA GLU A 53 -10.11 17.72 -4.87
C GLU A 53 -10.25 16.68 -3.75
N LEU A 54 -11.49 16.39 -3.33
CA LEU A 54 -11.78 15.36 -2.35
C LEU A 54 -11.23 13.98 -2.74
N ALA A 55 -11.30 13.61 -4.02
CA ALA A 55 -10.75 12.33 -4.47
C ALA A 55 -9.22 12.31 -4.26
N ARG A 56 -8.53 13.37 -4.67
CA ARG A 56 -7.07 13.51 -4.48
C ARG A 56 -6.69 13.44 -3.00
N GLU A 57 -7.43 14.12 -2.12
CA GLU A 57 -7.22 14.07 -0.67
C GLU A 57 -7.37 12.65 -0.10
N LEU A 58 -8.42 11.93 -0.50
CA LEU A 58 -8.65 10.55 -0.06
C LEU A 58 -7.55 9.60 -0.55
N PHE A 59 -7.06 9.78 -1.77
CA PHE A 59 -5.90 9.01 -2.26
C PHE A 59 -4.62 9.33 -1.48
N VAL A 60 -4.40 10.59 -1.09
CA VAL A 60 -3.28 10.96 -0.20
C VAL A 60 -3.39 10.23 1.14
N MET A 61 -4.59 10.19 1.73
CA MET A 61 -4.84 9.47 2.98
C MET A 61 -4.52 7.97 2.85
N HIS A 62 -5.00 7.31 1.79
CA HIS A 62 -4.66 5.91 1.52
C HIS A 62 -3.16 5.70 1.24
N GLY A 63 -2.48 6.68 0.64
CA GLY A 63 -1.04 6.64 0.45
C GLY A 63 -0.25 6.67 1.77
N VAL A 64 -0.72 7.44 2.75
CA VAL A 64 -0.15 7.43 4.12
C VAL A 64 -0.32 6.05 4.75
N GLU A 65 -1.55 5.52 4.76
CA GLU A 65 -1.85 4.19 5.31
C GLU A 65 -1.00 3.09 4.65
N TYR A 66 -0.82 3.15 3.33
CA TYR A 66 0.01 2.21 2.60
C TYR A 66 1.48 2.24 3.04
N ARG A 67 2.04 3.44 3.21
CA ARG A 67 3.43 3.63 3.66
C ARG A 67 3.63 3.15 5.10
N ASP A 68 2.66 3.39 5.96
CA ASP A 68 2.69 2.89 7.34
C ASP A 68 2.70 1.35 7.38
N LEU A 69 1.81 0.70 6.61
CA LEU A 69 1.80 -0.77 6.47
C LEU A 69 3.11 -1.30 5.88
N LEU A 70 3.72 -0.57 4.95
CA LEU A 70 5.02 -0.93 4.37
C LEU A 70 6.14 -0.89 5.42
N ALA A 71 6.17 0.18 6.22
CA ALA A 71 7.12 0.35 7.32
C ALA A 71 6.95 -0.74 8.38
N GLU A 72 5.71 -1.02 8.80
CA GLU A 72 5.41 -2.06 9.80
C GLU A 72 5.80 -3.45 9.28
N THR A 73 5.48 -3.77 8.02
CA THR A 73 5.86 -5.03 7.40
C THR A 73 7.39 -5.20 7.38
N LYS A 74 8.15 -4.14 7.07
CA LYS A 74 9.62 -4.16 7.08
C LYS A 74 10.17 -4.40 8.49
N ALA A 75 9.62 -3.71 9.49
CA ALA A 75 10.02 -3.85 10.88
C ALA A 75 9.78 -5.28 11.40
N VAL A 76 8.60 -5.85 11.14
CA VAL A 76 8.27 -7.22 11.56
C VAL A 76 9.12 -8.25 10.81
N ARG A 77 9.40 -8.03 9.51
CA ARG A 77 10.31 -8.90 8.77
C ARG A 77 11.69 -8.98 9.43
N GLY A 78 12.29 -7.84 9.80
CA GLY A 78 13.58 -7.84 10.48
C GLY A 78 13.57 -8.62 11.80
N LYS A 79 12.46 -8.55 12.55
CA LYS A 79 12.27 -9.33 13.79
C LYS A 79 12.12 -10.83 13.52
N VAL A 80 11.44 -11.23 12.44
CA VAL A 80 11.31 -12.64 12.04
C VAL A 80 12.65 -13.19 11.57
N ASP A 81 13.38 -12.45 10.74
CA ASP A 81 14.69 -12.84 10.20
C ASP A 81 15.72 -12.98 11.35
N GLY A 82 15.70 -12.07 12.34
CA GLY A 82 16.53 -12.16 13.54
C GLY A 82 16.09 -13.20 14.57
N PHE A 83 14.88 -13.76 14.43
CA PHE A 83 14.38 -14.88 15.25
C PHE A 83 14.66 -16.23 14.61
N ALA A 84 15.24 -16.28 13.40
CA ALA A 84 15.65 -17.56 12.80
C ALA A 84 16.52 -18.32 13.83
N PRO A 85 16.08 -19.49 14.30
CA PRO A 85 16.83 -20.22 15.30
C PRO A 85 18.19 -20.56 14.68
N LEU A 86 19.25 -20.24 15.42
CA LEU A 86 20.62 -20.70 15.14
C LEU A 86 20.55 -22.15 14.63
N ARG A 87 20.76 -22.32 13.33
CA ARG A 87 20.97 -23.59 12.66
C ARG A 87 22.19 -23.44 11.79
#